data_AF-A0A9P0N7U2-F1
#
_entry.id   AF-A0A9P0N7U2-F1
#
_cell.length_a   1.000
_cell.length_b   1.000
_cell.length_c   1.000
_cell.angle_alpha   90.00
_cell.angle_beta   90.00
_cell.angle_gamma   90.00
#
_symmetry.space_group_name_H-M   'P 1'
#
loop_
_entity.id
_entity.type
_entity.pdbx_description
1 polymer ?
#
loop_
_entity_poly.entity_id
_entity_poly.type
_entity_poly.pdbx_seq_one_letter_code
_entity_poly.pdbx_strand_id
1 'polypeptide(L)'
;MRNKTIAREFNDVLTAVYDFQKVHGLPYGETSILYYKRKLTVFNFTVYEMGSRVAKCYVWDESTAKRGANEVSSCLYNYIKEHHQKGIKIFNFWSDNCGGQNRNRIVFAAYLRAAKAFQVTHKYFEKGHTQNEGDSVHKAPLISLRRYTSTLLSFTQCTCVGNFILLCIKIFVHHVHIDIFILVSVYVFL
;
A
#
# COMPACT_ATOMS: atom_id res chain seq x y z
N MET A 1 -14.73 14.99 -14.07
CA MET A 1 -14.44 13.54 -13.94
C MET A 1 -15.74 12.78 -13.71
N ARG A 2 -16.27 12.10 -14.73
CA ARG A 2 -17.52 11.30 -14.68
C ARG A 2 -17.51 10.22 -13.58
N ASN A 3 -16.35 9.67 -13.25
CA ASN A 3 -16.21 8.63 -12.23
C ASN A 3 -16.45 9.11 -10.78
N LYS A 4 -16.32 10.42 -10.50
CA LYS A 4 -16.65 10.97 -9.17
C LYS A 4 -18.14 10.92 -8.89
N THR A 5 -18.95 11.17 -9.92
CA THR A 5 -20.41 11.13 -9.84
C THR A 5 -20.88 9.68 -9.65
N ILE A 6 -20.32 8.75 -10.43
CA ILE A 6 -20.62 7.31 -10.33
C ILE A 6 -20.31 6.77 -8.93
N ALA A 7 -19.15 7.14 -8.35
CA ALA A 7 -18.77 6.70 -7.01
C ALA A 7 -19.63 7.30 -5.88
N ARG A 8 -20.37 8.39 -6.14
CA ARG A 8 -21.29 8.99 -5.17
C ARG A 8 -22.70 8.43 -5.30
N GLU A 9 -23.09 8.05 -6.51
CA GLU A 9 -24.43 7.53 -6.81
C GLU A 9 -24.59 6.05 -6.46
N PHE A 10 -23.54 5.24 -6.64
CA PHE A 10 -23.59 3.80 -6.40
C PHE A 10 -22.71 3.40 -5.20
N ASN A 11 -23.34 2.95 -4.11
CA ASN A 11 -22.65 2.45 -2.92
C ASN A 11 -21.84 1.16 -3.17
N ASP A 12 -22.14 0.43 -4.23
CA ASP A 12 -21.44 -0.82 -4.60
C ASP A 12 -20.12 -0.58 -5.34
N VAL A 13 -19.88 0.66 -5.80
CA VAL A 13 -18.74 1.06 -6.63
C VAL A 13 -17.78 1.93 -5.83
N LEU A 14 -16.61 1.38 -5.51
CA LEU A 14 -15.53 2.15 -4.91
C LEU A 14 -14.60 2.69 -6.00
N THR A 15 -14.44 4.02 -6.02
CA THR A 15 -13.42 4.67 -6.86
C THR A 15 -12.36 5.32 -5.99
N ALA A 16 -11.11 4.87 -6.12
CA ALA A 16 -9.99 5.39 -5.37
C ALA A 16 -8.83 5.81 -6.27
N VAL A 17 -8.12 6.85 -5.83
CA VAL A 17 -6.86 7.32 -6.39
C VAL A 17 -5.77 6.97 -5.39
N TYR A 18 -4.64 6.46 -5.84
CA TYR A 18 -3.52 6.18 -4.95
C TYR A 18 -2.23 6.80 -5.44
N ASP A 19 -1.42 7.26 -4.49
CA ASP A 19 -0.14 7.89 -4.76
C ASP A 19 0.82 7.77 -3.56
N PHE A 20 2.11 7.93 -3.84
CA PHE A 20 3.14 8.07 -2.82
C PHE A 20 3.39 9.51 -2.48
N GLN A 21 3.39 9.80 -1.18
CA GLN A 21 3.92 11.07 -0.70
C GLN A 21 5.44 11.15 -0.99
N LYS A 22 5.94 12.38 -1.10
CA LYS A 22 7.39 12.65 -1.09
C LYS A 22 8.03 11.97 0.13
N VAL A 23 9.16 11.31 -0.11
CA VAL A 23 9.94 10.60 0.91
C VAL A 23 10.25 11.55 2.08
N HIS A 24 9.98 11.08 3.30
CA HIS A 24 10.18 11.88 4.51
C HIS A 24 11.30 11.27 5.36
N GLY A 25 12.19 12.11 5.88
CA GLY A 25 13.26 11.69 6.78
C GLY A 25 12.93 12.06 8.23
N LEU A 26 12.94 11.09 9.13
CA LEU A 26 12.80 11.30 10.58
C LEU A 26 14.15 11.12 11.30
N PRO A 27 14.42 11.84 12.39
CA PRO A 27 13.59 12.88 13.00
C PRO A 27 13.57 14.18 12.17
N TYR A 28 12.42 14.85 12.17
CA TYR A 28 12.25 16.16 11.55
C TYR A 28 12.44 17.26 12.59
N GLY A 29 13.26 18.26 12.28
CA GLY A 29 13.49 19.42 13.14
C GLY A 29 14.47 20.39 12.50
N GLU A 30 14.46 21.64 12.96
CA GLU A 30 15.28 22.73 12.41
C GLU A 30 16.68 22.83 13.06
N THR A 31 16.99 21.94 14.01
CA THR A 31 18.27 21.97 14.72
C THR A 31 19.40 21.53 13.79
N SER A 32 20.49 22.31 13.75
CA SER A 32 21.69 22.03 12.96
C SER A 32 22.30 20.65 13.23
N ILE A 33 22.17 20.12 14.46
CA ILE A 33 22.64 18.79 14.84
C ILE A 33 21.99 17.69 13.99
N LEU A 34 20.72 17.85 13.60
CA LEU A 34 19.98 16.87 12.79
C LEU A 34 20.48 16.81 11.34
N TYR A 35 21.24 17.81 10.88
CA TYR A 35 21.87 17.79 9.57
C TYR A 35 22.97 16.72 9.49
N TYR A 36 23.72 16.53 10.59
CA TYR A 36 24.84 15.60 10.66
C TYR A 36 24.45 14.18 11.09
N LYS A 37 23.18 13.95 11.44
CA LYS A 37 22.67 12.64 11.86
C LYS A 37 21.99 11.94 10.69
N ARG A 38 22.14 10.60 10.63
CA ARG A 38 21.44 9.78 9.65
C ARG A 38 19.94 9.83 9.92
N LYS A 39 19.17 10.24 8.92
CA LYS A 39 17.71 10.29 8.98
C LYS A 39 17.14 8.93 8.55
N LEU A 40 16.20 8.41 9.33
CA LEU A 40 15.41 7.24 8.99
C LEU A 40 14.41 7.62 7.91
N THR A 41 14.47 6.90 6.79
CA THR A 41 13.55 7.12 5.67
C THR A 41 12.19 6.49 5.98
N VAL A 42 11.13 7.27 5.84
CA VAL A 42 9.75 6.81 6.00
C VAL A 42 8.96 7.02 4.72
N PHE A 43 8.20 6.00 4.36
CA PHE A 43 7.34 5.96 3.19
C PHE A 43 5.89 6.04 3.62
N ASN A 44 5.11 6.84 2.89
CA ASN A 44 3.67 6.94 3.06
C ASN A 44 3.00 6.71 1.71
N PHE A 45 2.20 5.64 1.65
CA PHE A 45 1.37 5.29 0.52
C PHE A 45 -0.08 5.59 0.86
N THR A 46 -0.69 6.50 0.11
CA THR A 46 -2.04 6.97 0.38
C THR A 46 -3.01 6.47 -0.67
N VAL A 47 -4.13 5.91 -0.22
CA VAL A 47 -5.27 5.55 -1.05
C VAL A 47 -6.42 6.47 -0.67
N TYR A 48 -6.78 7.36 -1.58
CA TYR A 48 -7.84 8.34 -1.40
C TYR A 48 -9.11 7.90 -2.12
N GLU A 49 -10.21 7.76 -1.37
CA GLU A 49 -11.50 7.39 -1.91
C GLU A 49 -12.27 8.63 -2.38
N MET A 50 -12.65 8.63 -3.66
CA MET A 50 -13.26 9.80 -4.32
C MET A 50 -14.73 10.01 -3.93
N GLY A 51 -15.43 8.93 -3.56
CA GLY A 51 -16.83 8.96 -3.15
C GLY A 51 -16.99 9.57 -1.76
N SER A 52 -16.44 8.87 -0.76
CA SER A 52 -16.51 9.27 0.66
C SER A 52 -15.54 10.38 1.07
N ARG A 53 -14.55 10.72 0.23
CA ARG A 53 -13.47 11.68 0.54
C ARG A 53 -12.60 11.27 1.74
N VAL A 54 -12.52 9.97 2.00
CA VAL A 54 -11.69 9.40 3.06
C VAL A 54 -10.37 8.93 2.47
N ALA A 55 -9.27 9.24 3.15
CA ALA A 55 -7.94 8.77 2.79
C ALA A 55 -7.49 7.68 3.77
N LYS A 56 -6.96 6.57 3.24
CA LYS A 56 -6.23 5.57 4.02
C LYS A 56 -4.74 5.71 3.75
N CYS A 57 -3.94 5.82 4.82
CA CYS A 57 -2.49 5.97 4.73
C CYS A 57 -1.80 4.71 5.24
N TYR A 58 -0.92 4.14 4.42
CA TYR A 58 -0.03 3.04 4.78
C TYR A 58 1.36 3.63 5.00
N VAL A 59 1.83 3.59 6.25
CA VAL A 59 3.11 4.19 6.63
C VAL A 59 4.05 3.09 7.12
N TRP A 60 5.25 3.05 6.55
CA TRP A 60 6.32 2.16 6.98
C TRP A 60 7.67 2.82 6.78
N ASP A 61 8.67 2.38 7.54
CA ASP A 61 10.03 2.86 7.46
C ASP A 61 10.93 1.92 6.63
N GLU A 62 12.11 2.41 6.27
CA GLU A 62 13.09 1.67 5.46
C GLU A 62 13.60 0.37 6.09
N SER A 63 13.48 0.18 7.41
CA SER A 63 13.84 -1.10 8.05
C SER A 63 12.78 -2.17 7.85
N THR A 64 11.53 -1.76 7.65
CA THR A 64 10.38 -2.67 7.49
C THR A 64 10.24 -3.12 6.04
N ALA A 65 10.18 -2.18 5.10
CA ALA A 65 9.97 -2.50 3.69
C ALA A 65 10.51 -1.42 2.75
N LYS A 66 10.68 -1.77 1.48
CA LYS A 66 11.19 -0.85 0.45
C LYS A 66 10.05 -0.05 -0.17
N ARG A 67 10.40 0.90 -1.04
CA ARG A 67 9.45 1.67 -1.85
C ARG A 67 9.27 1.05 -3.24
N GLY A 68 8.87 -0.21 -3.28
CA GLY A 68 8.77 -1.01 -4.51
C GLY A 68 7.34 -1.33 -4.94
N ALA A 69 7.24 -1.95 -6.12
CA ALA A 69 5.97 -2.41 -6.68
C ALA A 69 5.33 -3.56 -5.88
N ASN A 70 6.12 -4.34 -5.14
CA ASN A 70 5.64 -5.43 -4.30
C ASN A 70 4.83 -4.90 -3.11
N GLU A 71 5.33 -3.85 -2.47
CA GLU A 71 4.68 -3.18 -1.34
C GLU A 71 3.40 -2.50 -1.78
N VAL A 72 3.41 -1.80 -2.93
CA VAL A 72 2.21 -1.22 -3.55
C VAL A 72 1.16 -2.30 -3.81
N SER A 73 1.56 -3.40 -4.44
CA SER A 73 0.66 -4.51 -4.75
C SER A 73 0.03 -5.12 -3.49
N SER A 74 0.81 -5.26 -2.42
CA SER A 74 0.36 -5.79 -1.14
C SER A 74 -0.63 -4.85 -0.45
N CYS A 75 -0.34 -3.54 -0.45
CA CYS A 75 -1.24 -2.52 0.09
C CYS A 75 -2.57 -2.48 -0.67
N LEU A 76 -2.52 -2.52 -2.01
CA LEU A 76 -3.71 -2.53 -2.86
C LEU A 76 -4.55 -3.79 -2.66
N TYR A 77 -3.93 -4.97 -2.60
CA TYR A 77 -4.65 -6.22 -2.39
C TYR A 77 -5.32 -6.26 -1.01
N ASN A 78 -4.62 -5.78 0.03
CA ASN A 78 -5.19 -5.64 1.37
C ASN A 78 -6.39 -4.67 1.38
N TYR A 79 -6.24 -3.53 0.70
CA TYR A 79 -7.32 -2.55 0.55
C TYR A 79 -8.57 -3.14 -0.11
N ILE A 80 -8.40 -3.86 -1.23
CA ILE A 80 -9.52 -4.52 -1.93
C ILE A 80 -10.21 -5.52 -1.00
N LYS A 81 -9.44 -6.35 -0.30
CA LYS A 81 -9.98 -7.38 0.60
C LYS A 81 -10.78 -6.78 1.75
N GLU A 82 -10.27 -5.74 2.39
CA GLU A 82 -10.97 -5.07 3.50
C GLU A 82 -12.29 -4.44 3.04
N HIS A 83 -12.28 -3.75 1.89
CA HIS A 83 -13.50 -3.13 1.36
C HIS A 83 -14.49 -4.15 0.79
N HIS A 84 -14.01 -5.29 0.30
CA HIS A 84 -14.87 -6.38 -0.13
C HIS A 84 -15.61 -7.01 1.06
N GLN A 85 -14.95 -7.16 2.21
CA GLN A 85 -15.61 -7.61 3.45
C GLN A 85 -16.70 -6.63 3.91
N LYS A 86 -16.59 -5.34 3.55
CA LYS A 86 -17.62 -4.31 3.78
C LYS A 86 -18.76 -4.33 2.75
N GLY A 87 -18.73 -5.25 1.77
CA GLY A 87 -19.79 -5.46 0.78
C GLY A 87 -19.55 -4.81 -0.59
N ILE A 88 -18.40 -4.15 -0.81
CA ILE A 88 -18.08 -3.51 -2.10
C ILE A 88 -17.73 -4.55 -3.15
N LYS A 89 -18.31 -4.41 -4.35
CA LYS A 89 -18.19 -5.38 -5.45
C LYS A 89 -17.29 -4.87 -6.59
N ILE A 90 -17.37 -3.58 -6.89
CA ILE A 90 -16.69 -2.98 -8.05
C ILE A 90 -15.63 -2.00 -7.57
N PHE A 91 -14.40 -2.20 -8.01
CA PHE A 91 -13.24 -1.40 -7.65
C PHE A 91 -12.67 -0.68 -8.88
N ASN A 92 -12.66 0.65 -8.83
CA ASN A 92 -12.06 1.51 -9.84
C ASN A 92 -10.86 2.23 -9.25
N PHE A 93 -9.66 1.92 -9.75
CA PHE A 93 -8.44 2.54 -9.29
C PHE A 93 -7.86 3.50 -10.33
N TRP A 94 -7.30 4.59 -9.82
CA TRP A 94 -6.62 5.62 -10.60
C TRP A 94 -5.20 5.82 -10.06
N SER A 95 -4.22 5.86 -10.95
CA SER A 95 -2.82 6.08 -10.56
C SER A 95 -2.04 6.89 -11.58
N ASP A 96 -0.92 7.44 -11.11
CA ASP A 96 0.09 8.04 -11.96
C ASP A 96 0.81 6.99 -12.82
N ASN A 97 1.36 7.46 -13.94
CA ASN A 97 2.06 6.65 -14.94
C ASN A 97 3.53 6.34 -14.55
N CYS A 98 3.84 6.26 -13.25
CA CYS A 98 5.20 6.03 -12.78
C CYS A 98 5.62 4.56 -13.03
N GLY A 99 6.55 4.35 -13.98
CA GLY A 99 7.01 3.02 -14.41
C GLY A 99 7.63 2.17 -13.30
N GLY A 100 8.37 2.80 -12.37
CA GLY A 100 9.03 2.06 -11.29
C GLY A 100 8.04 1.48 -10.27
N GLN A 101 6.94 2.19 -10.02
CA GLN A 101 6.05 1.91 -8.89
C GLN A 101 4.70 1.36 -9.34
N ASN A 102 4.00 2.09 -10.21
CA ASN A 102 2.60 1.81 -10.55
C ASN A 102 2.49 1.07 -11.88
N ARG A 103 3.24 1.50 -12.89
CA ARG A 103 3.26 0.88 -14.23
C ARG A 103 4.37 -0.17 -14.33
N ASN A 104 4.23 -1.21 -13.53
CA ASN A 104 5.13 -2.36 -13.48
C ASN A 104 4.35 -3.68 -13.67
N ARG A 105 5.02 -4.69 -14.23
CA ARG A 105 4.50 -6.07 -14.39
C ARG A 105 4.02 -6.66 -13.06
N ILE A 106 4.67 -6.31 -11.95
CA ILE A 106 4.29 -6.79 -10.60
C ILE A 106 2.90 -6.29 -10.22
N VAL A 107 2.65 -4.97 -10.32
CA VAL A 107 1.34 -4.38 -10.01
C VAL A 107 0.27 -4.91 -10.96
N PHE A 108 0.61 -5.07 -12.25
CA PHE A 108 -0.30 -5.68 -13.21
C PHE A 108 -0.66 -7.12 -12.84
N ALA A 109 0.32 -7.95 -12.46
CA ALA A 109 0.08 -9.33 -12.01
C ALA A 109 -0.79 -9.37 -10.73
N ALA A 110 -0.60 -8.43 -9.80
CA ALA A 110 -1.43 -8.30 -8.62
C ALA A 110 -2.89 -7.97 -8.97
N TYR A 111 -3.11 -7.05 -9.92
CA TYR A 111 -4.46 -6.76 -10.43
C TYR A 111 -5.08 -7.95 -11.16
N LEU A 112 -4.31 -8.70 -11.96
CA LEU A 112 -4.80 -9.93 -12.59
C LEU A 112 -5.24 -10.97 -11.55
N ARG A 113 -4.48 -11.12 -10.46
CA ARG A 113 -4.87 -11.99 -9.35
C ARG A 113 -6.15 -11.50 -8.68
N ALA A 114 -6.26 -10.20 -8.42
CA ALA A 114 -7.46 -9.61 -7.83
C ALA A 114 -8.68 -9.75 -8.75
N ALA A 115 -8.50 -9.60 -10.07
CA ALA A 115 -9.56 -9.70 -11.07
C ALA A 115 -10.23 -11.10 -11.13
N LYS A 116 -9.54 -12.15 -10.67
CA LYS A 116 -10.13 -13.50 -10.56
C LYS A 116 -11.19 -13.59 -9.47
N ALA A 117 -11.12 -12.75 -8.44
CA ALA A 117 -12.01 -12.79 -7.28
C ALA A 117 -12.92 -11.55 -7.19
N PHE A 118 -12.51 -10.42 -7.77
CA PHE A 118 -13.18 -9.13 -7.63
C PHE A 118 -13.25 -8.41 -8.98
N GLN A 119 -14.25 -7.55 -9.18
CA GLN A 119 -14.33 -6.74 -10.39
C GLN A 119 -13.47 -5.48 -10.26
N VAL A 120 -12.23 -5.54 -10.76
CA VAL A 120 -11.25 -4.45 -10.64
C VAL A 120 -10.94 -3.82 -11.99
N THR A 121 -11.03 -2.50 -12.07
CA THR A 121 -10.61 -1.69 -13.23
C THR A 121 -9.52 -0.71 -12.80
N HIS A 122 -8.39 -0.70 -13.49
CA HIS A 122 -7.30 0.23 -13.25
C HIS A 122 -7.13 1.21 -14.43
N LYS A 123 -7.03 2.51 -14.13
CA LYS A 123 -6.87 3.58 -15.12
C LYS A 123 -5.66 4.44 -14.77
N TYR A 124 -4.92 4.84 -15.79
CA TYR A 124 -3.79 5.76 -15.64
C TYR A 124 -4.21 7.18 -16.01
N PHE A 125 -3.62 8.17 -15.36
CA PHE A 125 -3.77 9.56 -15.78
C PHE A 125 -3.07 9.83 -17.11
N GLU A 126 -3.66 10.74 -17.90
CA GLU A 126 -3.03 11.29 -19.10
C GLU A 126 -1.83 12.15 -18.72
N LYS A 127 -0.80 12.15 -19.58
CA LYS A 127 0.42 12.93 -19.33
C LYS A 127 0.08 14.43 -19.26
N GLY A 128 0.52 15.11 -18.21
CA GLY A 128 0.33 16.57 -18.04
C GLY A 128 -0.77 16.98 -17.04
N HIS A 129 -1.56 16.03 -16.54
CA HIS A 129 -2.59 16.26 -15.52
C HIS A 129 -2.27 15.51 -14.22
N THR A 130 -1.07 15.74 -13.66
CA THR A 130 -0.54 15.02 -12.49
C THR A 130 -1.13 15.48 -11.15
N GLN A 131 -1.87 16.60 -11.11
CA GLN A 131 -2.55 17.04 -9.90
C GLN A 131 -3.71 16.10 -9.57
N ASN A 132 -3.51 15.24 -8.58
CA ASN A 132 -4.50 14.27 -8.15
C ASN A 132 -5.19 14.76 -6.86
N GLU A 133 -6.40 14.29 -6.55
CA GLU A 133 -7.08 14.71 -5.32
C GLU A 133 -6.41 14.18 -4.05
N GLY A 134 -5.62 13.11 -4.16
CA GLY A 134 -4.76 12.57 -3.11
C GLY A 134 -3.63 13.52 -2.68
N ASP A 135 -3.17 14.42 -3.56
CA ASP A 135 -2.16 15.44 -3.25
C ASP A 135 -2.61 16.35 -2.10
N SER A 136 -3.93 16.52 -1.94
CA SER A 136 -4.54 17.26 -0.83
C SER A 136 -4.16 16.65 0.53
N VAL A 137 -4.07 15.32 0.59
CA VAL A 137 -3.71 14.55 1.79
C VAL A 137 -2.23 14.71 2.12
N HIS A 138 -1.38 14.84 1.09
CA HIS A 138 0.08 14.99 1.25
C HIS A 138 0.52 16.35 1.79
N LYS A 139 -0.37 17.34 1.79
CA LYS A 139 -0.14 18.64 2.44
C LYS A 139 -0.07 18.50 3.96
N ALA A 140 -0.71 17.48 4.53
CA ALA A 140 -0.63 17.20 5.95
C ALA A 140 0.74 16.59 6.28
N PRO A 141 1.49 17.15 7.27
CA PRO A 141 2.73 16.54 7.72
C PRO A 141 2.52 15.10 8.16
N LEU A 142 3.45 14.20 7.84
CA LEU A 142 3.40 12.79 8.26
C LEU A 142 3.18 12.64 9.78
N ILE A 143 3.74 13.56 10.56
CA ILE A 143 3.59 13.65 12.02
C ILE A 143 2.12 13.89 12.43
N SER A 144 1.37 14.66 11.65
CA SER A 144 -0.06 14.91 11.87
C SER A 144 -0.95 13.73 11.43
N LEU A 145 -0.45 12.88 10.53
CA LEU A 145 -1.16 11.68 10.04
C LEU A 145 -1.25 10.57 11.10
N ARG A 146 -0.60 10.71 12.27
CA ARG A 146 -0.79 9.82 13.43
C ARG A 146 -2.24 9.83 13.96
N ARG A 147 -3.03 10.86 13.62
CA ARG A 147 -4.48 10.96 13.96
C ARG A 147 -5.41 10.32 12.91
N TYR A 148 -4.89 9.96 11.74
CA TYR A 148 -5.60 9.21 10.71
C TYR A 148 -5.31 7.71 10.90
N THR A 149 -6.23 6.83 10.49
CA THR A 149 -6.15 5.36 10.62
C THR A 149 -4.92 4.80 9.88
N SER A 150 -3.78 4.87 10.53
CA SER A 150 -2.47 4.43 10.05
C SER A 150 -2.28 2.98 10.48
N THR A 151 -2.34 2.06 9.52
CA THR A 151 -1.99 0.66 9.79
C THR A 151 -0.47 0.55 9.78
N LEU A 152 0.14 0.46 10.96
CA LEU A 152 1.55 0.14 11.12
C LEU A 152 1.74 -1.35 10.80
N LEU A 153 2.47 -1.64 9.72
CA LEU A 153 2.89 -3.00 9.41
C LEU A 153 4.15 -3.32 10.21
N SER A 154 4.02 -3.98 11.36
CA SER A 154 5.17 -4.55 12.07
C SER A 154 5.35 -6.02 11.70
N PHE A 155 6.55 -6.39 11.23
CA PHE A 155 6.94 -7.76 10.92
C PHE A 155 7.95 -8.26 11.97
N THR A 156 7.55 -9.22 12.81
CA THR A 156 8.44 -10.07 13.66
C THR A 156 7.75 -11.44 13.79
N GLN A 157 8.35 -12.64 13.80
CA GLN A 157 9.66 -13.14 14.25
C GLN A 157 9.91 -14.54 13.62
N CYS A 158 11.16 -14.95 13.33
CA CYS A 158 11.50 -16.30 12.84
C CYS A 158 11.78 -17.27 14.00
N THR A 159 11.29 -18.50 13.92
CA THR A 159 11.72 -19.61 14.81
C THR A 159 12.23 -20.78 13.97
N CYS A 160 13.34 -21.39 14.38
CA CYS A 160 13.99 -22.50 13.68
C CYS A 160 13.55 -23.84 14.30
N VAL A 161 13.29 -24.86 13.47
CA VAL A 161 13.11 -26.25 13.90
C VAL A 161 13.90 -27.17 12.98
N GLY A 162 15.06 -27.68 13.45
CA GLY A 162 15.89 -28.66 12.75
C GLY A 162 16.61 -28.14 11.49
N ASN A 163 16.90 -29.05 10.55
CA ASN A 163 17.64 -28.77 9.29
C ASN A 163 16.78 -28.18 8.15
N PHE A 164 15.52 -27.84 8.43
CA PHE A 164 14.61 -27.22 7.47
C PHE A 164 14.29 -25.79 7.93
N ILE A 165 14.52 -24.80 7.06
CA ILE A 165 14.01 -23.44 7.27
C ILE A 165 12.55 -23.45 6.81
N LEU A 166 11.64 -23.69 7.74
CA LEU A 166 10.22 -23.45 7.50
C LEU A 166 10.00 -21.94 7.53
N LEU A 167 9.89 -21.31 6.35
CA LEU A 167 9.55 -19.89 6.26
C LEU A 167 8.05 -19.71 6.54
N CYS A 168 7.69 -19.75 7.83
CA CYS A 168 6.33 -19.50 8.26
C CYS A 168 6.10 -17.98 8.25
N ILE A 169 5.52 -17.46 7.17
CA ILE A 169 5.08 -16.06 7.11
C ILE A 169 3.76 -15.99 7.90
N LYS A 170 3.85 -15.77 9.22
CA LYS A 170 2.68 -15.43 10.04
C LYS A 170 2.25 -14.00 9.72
N ILE A 171 1.18 -13.86 8.93
CA ILE A 171 0.51 -12.58 8.69
C ILE A 171 -0.49 -12.38 9.83
N PHE A 172 -0.15 -11.55 10.82
CA PHE A 172 -1.07 -11.18 11.89
C PHE A 172 -1.84 -9.93 11.47
N VAL A 173 -3.08 -10.10 10.98
CA VAL A 173 -4.03 -8.98 10.80
C VAL A 173 -5.39 -9.43 11.33
N HIS A 174 -5.81 -8.83 12.45
CA HIS A 174 -7.18 -8.82 12.99
C HIS A 174 -7.94 -10.17 12.90
N HIS A 175 -7.56 -11.13 13.75
CA HIS A 175 -8.37 -12.30 14.11
C HIS A 175 -8.79 -13.26 12.97
N VAL A 176 -8.07 -13.30 11.85
CA VAL A 176 -8.30 -14.30 10.77
C VAL A 176 -7.00 -15.03 10.45
N HIS A 177 -7.00 -16.35 10.66
CA HIS A 177 -5.92 -17.26 10.31
C HIS A 177 -5.90 -17.51 8.80
N ILE A 178 -4.78 -17.24 8.13
CA ILE A 178 -4.51 -17.68 6.76
C ILE A 178 -3.09 -18.24 6.74
N ASP A 179 -2.97 -19.55 6.63
CA ASP A 179 -1.69 -20.24 6.53
C ASP A 179 -1.34 -20.46 5.05
N ILE A 180 -0.22 -19.88 4.60
CA ILE A 180 0.40 -20.19 3.30
C ILE A 180 1.73 -20.86 3.59
N PHE A 181 1.84 -22.14 3.22
CA PHE A 181 3.05 -22.93 3.33
C PHE A 181 3.85 -22.86 2.03
N ILE A 182 5.07 -22.31 2.09
CA ILE A 182 6.05 -22.42 1.01
C ILE A 182 7.22 -23.23 1.54
N LEU A 183 7.41 -24.43 0.96
CA LEU A 183 8.55 -25.29 1.23
C LEU A 183 9.71 -24.85 0.34
N VAL A 184 10.79 -24.38 0.95
CA VAL A 184 12.08 -24.18 0.26
C VAL A 184 13.04 -25.24 0.78
N SER A 185 13.44 -26.16 -0.09
CA SER A 185 14.45 -27.16 0.22
C SER A 185 15.83 -26.50 0.18
N VAL A 186 16.54 -26.49 1.30
CA VAL A 186 17.96 -26.09 1.32
C VAL A 186 18.77 -27.31 0.92
N TYR A 187 19.18 -27.39 -0.35
CA TYR A 187 20.29 -28.27 -0.71
C TYR A 187 21.58 -27.62 -0.19
N VAL A 188 22.09 -28.16 0.92
CA VAL A 188 23.45 -27.94 1.37
C VAL A 188 24.37 -28.59 0.34
N PHE A 189 24.99 -27.79 -0.53
CA PHE A 189 26.24 -28.20 -1.17
C PHE A 189 27.35 -27.97 -0.14
N LEU A 190 27.91 -29.09 0.34
CA LEU A 190 29.23 -29.14 0.96
C LEU A 190 30.28 -28.54 0.03
#